data_AF-A0A7Y2CJF5-F1
#
_entry.id   AF-A0A7Y2CJF5-F1
#
_cell.length_a   1.000
_cell.length_b   1.000
_cell.length_c   1.000
_cell.angle_alpha   90.00
_cell.angle_beta   90.00
_cell.angle_gamma   90.00
#
_symmetry.space_group_name_H-M   'P 1'
#
loop_
_entity.id
_entity.type
_entity.pdbx_description
1 polymer ?
#
loop_
_entity_poly.entity_id
_entity_poly.type
_entity_poly.pdbx_seq_one_letter_code
_entity_poly.pdbx_strand_id
1 'polypeptide(L)'
;MHRLLGIVCLGTVVGAAPASRAGMHEISPQQTPEQIRAVMRSAGPGDTVTVAPGDYASLRVPSGIVLQAATGPSQTTVSGTGDFVLDLRGTDSTTVVDGLTVAGGRTAAALIRADSSRAVIRNCVLRGGWSGIRAVGSDLRVENCLIGECQNGVFLDEGTGVLTGNEIRRCTRGVNLVDAGPSLRGNDIRENSVGLAAAGRSDPEIGESVEHANTFRDNRTAVLNTTATASGALAARRP
;
A
#
# COMPACT_ATOMS: atom_id res chain seq x y z
N MET A 1 0.30 29.16 -63.86
CA MET A 1 1.16 28.48 -62.86
C MET A 1 0.49 28.62 -61.50
N HIS A 2 -0.08 27.55 -60.93
CA HIS A 2 -0.21 27.29 -59.49
C HIS A 2 -0.87 25.92 -59.33
N ARG A 3 -0.08 24.91 -58.98
CA ARG A 3 -0.55 23.57 -58.61
C ARG A 3 -0.83 23.59 -57.11
N LEU A 4 -2.08 23.37 -56.71
CA LEU A 4 -2.43 23.06 -55.32
C LEU A 4 -1.96 21.63 -55.00
N LEU A 5 -1.07 21.51 -54.02
CA LEU A 5 -0.63 20.24 -53.45
C LEU A 5 -1.64 19.83 -52.36
N GLY A 6 -2.42 18.78 -52.60
CA GLY A 6 -3.29 18.18 -51.60
C GLY A 6 -2.46 17.30 -50.65
N ILE A 7 -2.29 17.73 -49.41
CA ILE A 7 -1.70 16.94 -48.34
C ILE A 7 -2.77 15.96 -47.84
N VAL A 8 -2.57 14.67 -48.08
CA VAL A 8 -3.38 13.59 -47.49
C VAL A 8 -2.75 13.24 -46.15
N CYS A 9 -3.40 13.63 -45.05
CA CYS A 9 -3.07 13.13 -43.72
C CYS A 9 -3.56 11.68 -43.58
N LEU A 10 -2.63 10.72 -43.65
CA LEU A 10 -2.87 9.36 -43.17
C LEU A 10 -2.96 9.40 -41.63
N GLY A 11 -4.18 9.41 -41.10
CA GLY A 11 -4.41 9.15 -39.69
C GLY A 11 -4.19 7.68 -39.39
N THR A 12 -3.11 7.36 -38.68
CA THR A 12 -2.92 6.04 -38.08
C THR A 12 -3.96 5.86 -36.98
N VAL A 13 -4.99 5.07 -37.25
CA VAL A 13 -5.87 4.53 -36.22
C VAL A 13 -5.02 3.55 -35.41
N VAL A 14 -4.49 4.00 -34.28
CA VAL A 14 -3.97 3.09 -33.25
C VAL A 14 -5.18 2.35 -32.70
N GLY A 15 -5.44 1.15 -33.24
CA GLY A 15 -6.44 0.26 -32.70
C GLY A 15 -6.09 -0.03 -31.25
N ALA A 16 -6.92 0.46 -30.32
CA ALA A 16 -6.87 0.01 -28.94
C ALA A 16 -7.01 -1.51 -28.96
N ALA A 17 -5.98 -2.21 -28.49
CA ALA A 17 -6.04 -3.66 -28.35
C ALA A 17 -7.30 -4.00 -27.53
N PRO A 18 -8.09 -5.00 -27.95
CA PRO A 18 -9.27 -5.40 -27.18
C PRO A 18 -8.80 -5.77 -25.78
N ALA A 19 -9.47 -5.23 -24.75
CA ALA A 19 -9.21 -5.59 -23.37
C ALA A 19 -9.26 -7.12 -23.27
N SER A 20 -8.11 -7.75 -23.02
CA SER A 20 -8.06 -9.19 -22.76
C SER A 20 -9.00 -9.48 -21.60
N ARG A 21 -9.86 -10.48 -21.74
CA ARG A 21 -10.78 -10.90 -20.69
C ARG A 21 -9.97 -11.17 -19.42
N ALA A 22 -10.34 -10.49 -18.33
CA ALA A 22 -9.75 -10.71 -17.01
C ALA A 22 -9.66 -12.20 -16.69
N GLY A 23 -8.44 -12.69 -16.51
CA GLY A 23 -8.13 -14.06 -16.13
C GLY A 23 -8.32 -14.27 -14.63
N MET A 24 -8.74 -15.48 -14.26
CA MET A 24 -8.71 -15.94 -12.88
C MET A 24 -7.60 -16.97 -12.74
N HIS A 25 -6.69 -16.71 -11.81
CA HIS A 25 -5.62 -17.63 -11.45
C HIS A 25 -5.74 -17.98 -9.97
N GLU A 26 -5.20 -19.13 -9.59
CA GLU A 26 -5.15 -19.57 -8.20
C GLU A 26 -3.74 -19.98 -7.84
N ILE A 27 -3.29 -19.58 -6.65
CA ILE A 27 -2.07 -20.11 -6.03
C ILE A 27 -2.40 -20.81 -4.72
N SER A 28 -1.74 -21.94 -4.47
CA SER A 28 -1.95 -22.78 -3.28
C SER A 28 -0.62 -23.17 -2.62
N PRO A 29 -0.60 -23.49 -1.32
CA PRO A 29 0.64 -23.86 -0.62
C PRO A 29 1.25 -25.19 -1.11
N GLN A 30 0.49 -25.99 -1.85
CA GLN A 30 0.96 -27.25 -2.45
C GLN A 30 1.81 -27.01 -3.71
N GLN A 31 1.76 -25.81 -4.29
CA GLN A 31 2.60 -25.43 -5.42
C GLN A 31 4.03 -25.11 -4.97
N THR A 32 5.00 -25.43 -5.82
CA THR A 32 6.39 -25.02 -5.57
C THR A 32 6.56 -23.51 -5.75
N PRO A 33 7.60 -22.91 -5.16
CA PRO A 33 7.92 -21.50 -5.38
C PRO A 33 8.07 -21.13 -6.87
N GLU A 34 8.54 -22.04 -7.71
CA GLU A 34 8.68 -21.84 -9.16
C GLU A 34 7.31 -21.78 -9.85
N GLN A 35 6.38 -22.64 -9.44
CA GLN A 35 5.01 -22.67 -9.97
C GLN A 35 4.24 -21.40 -9.57
N ILE A 36 4.32 -20.99 -8.31
CA ILE A 36 3.71 -19.74 -7.83
C ILE A 36 4.30 -18.55 -8.61
N ARG A 37 5.64 -18.49 -8.76
CA ARG A 37 6.30 -17.44 -9.55
C ARG A 37 5.90 -17.48 -11.03
N ALA A 38 5.63 -18.65 -11.59
CA ALA A 38 5.14 -18.77 -12.97
C ALA A 38 3.75 -18.16 -13.12
N VAL A 39 2.81 -18.47 -12.20
CA VAL A 39 1.46 -17.87 -12.17
C VAL A 39 1.55 -16.36 -12.03
N MET A 40 2.33 -15.85 -11.07
CA MET A 40 2.50 -14.41 -10.88
C MET A 40 3.09 -13.73 -12.12
N ARG A 41 3.99 -14.37 -12.88
CA ARG A 41 4.54 -13.78 -14.11
C ARG A 41 3.59 -13.84 -15.30
N SER A 42 2.67 -14.81 -15.34
CA SER A 42 1.70 -14.94 -16.42
C SER A 42 0.44 -14.09 -16.23
N ALA A 43 0.14 -13.69 -14.98
CA ALA A 43 -0.97 -12.80 -14.68
C ALA A 43 -0.74 -11.43 -15.33
N GLY A 44 -1.70 -11.00 -16.15
CA GLY A 44 -1.68 -9.73 -16.87
C GLY A 44 -2.60 -8.68 -16.24
N PRO A 45 -2.50 -7.40 -16.67
CA PRO A 45 -3.39 -6.35 -16.19
C PRO A 45 -4.88 -6.72 -16.34
N GLY A 46 -5.64 -6.54 -15.26
CA GLY A 46 -7.04 -6.95 -15.13
C GLY A 46 -7.26 -8.34 -14.52
N ASP A 47 -6.22 -9.18 -14.42
CA ASP A 47 -6.33 -10.51 -13.84
C ASP A 47 -6.51 -10.47 -12.32
N THR A 48 -7.17 -11.50 -11.79
CA THR A 48 -7.23 -11.79 -10.36
C THR A 48 -6.45 -13.05 -10.05
N VAL A 49 -5.49 -12.97 -9.13
CA VAL A 49 -4.79 -14.10 -8.53
C VAL A 49 -5.38 -14.33 -7.14
N THR A 50 -6.14 -15.41 -7.00
CA THR A 50 -6.69 -15.86 -5.73
C THR A 50 -5.65 -16.68 -4.96
N VAL A 51 -5.44 -16.34 -3.70
CA VAL A 51 -4.47 -17.00 -2.81
C VAL A 51 -5.24 -17.90 -1.84
N ALA A 52 -5.08 -19.21 -1.98
CA ALA A 52 -5.69 -20.18 -1.08
C ALA A 52 -5.18 -20.02 0.38
N PRO A 53 -5.88 -20.59 1.37
CA PRO A 53 -5.37 -20.65 2.74
C PRO A 53 -3.98 -21.30 2.83
N GLY A 54 -3.08 -20.70 3.60
CA GLY A 54 -1.78 -21.25 3.96
C GLY A 54 -0.65 -20.22 4.00
N ASP A 55 0.59 -20.74 4.03
CA ASP A 55 1.80 -19.95 4.19
C ASP A 55 2.60 -19.88 2.89
N TYR A 56 2.99 -18.66 2.53
CA TYR A 56 3.68 -18.33 1.28
C TYR A 56 4.98 -17.58 1.58
N ALA A 57 5.99 -17.80 0.75
CA ALA A 57 7.20 -16.99 0.75
C ALA A 57 6.95 -15.62 0.09
N SER A 58 7.90 -14.69 0.23
CA SER A 58 7.85 -13.36 -0.39
C SER A 58 7.46 -13.39 -1.87
N LEU A 59 6.61 -12.44 -2.29
CA LEU A 59 6.09 -12.34 -3.65
C LEU A 59 6.41 -10.99 -4.26
N ARG A 60 6.53 -10.98 -5.60
CA ARG A 60 6.49 -9.76 -6.41
C ARG A 60 5.15 -9.72 -7.12
N VAL A 61 4.43 -8.63 -6.97
CA VAL A 61 3.10 -8.45 -7.56
C VAL A 61 3.25 -7.65 -8.87
N PRO A 62 2.83 -8.20 -10.02
CA PRO A 62 2.78 -7.45 -11.28
C PRO A 62 1.86 -6.24 -11.18
N SER A 63 2.13 -5.23 -12.01
CA SER A 63 1.21 -4.10 -12.15
C SER A 63 -0.09 -4.54 -12.80
N GLY A 64 -1.20 -4.00 -12.28
CA GLY A 64 -2.53 -4.12 -12.83
C GLY A 64 -3.31 -5.37 -12.43
N ILE A 65 -2.80 -6.18 -11.50
CA ILE A 65 -3.51 -7.38 -11.02
C ILE A 65 -4.18 -7.16 -9.66
N VAL A 66 -5.18 -7.99 -9.36
CA VAL A 66 -5.72 -8.16 -8.01
C VAL A 66 -5.11 -9.40 -7.38
N LEU A 67 -4.32 -9.24 -6.32
CA LEU A 67 -3.84 -10.33 -5.47
C LEU A 67 -4.72 -10.40 -4.22
N GLN A 68 -5.54 -11.44 -4.10
CA GLN A 68 -6.58 -11.51 -3.06
C GLN A 68 -6.58 -12.85 -2.33
N ALA A 69 -6.69 -12.81 -0.99
CA ALA A 69 -6.90 -14.02 -0.19
C ALA A 69 -8.30 -14.61 -0.43
N ALA A 70 -8.37 -15.93 -0.58
CA ALA A 70 -9.65 -16.64 -0.75
C ALA A 70 -10.55 -16.57 0.49
N THR A 71 -9.96 -16.52 1.69
CA THR A 71 -10.69 -16.61 2.98
C THR A 71 -10.32 -15.49 3.95
N GLY A 72 -9.58 -14.48 3.49
CA GLY A 72 -9.14 -13.35 4.28
C GLY A 72 -7.87 -13.59 5.12
N PRO A 73 -7.46 -12.57 5.91
CA PRO A 73 -6.08 -12.48 6.38
C PRO A 73 -5.74 -13.47 7.49
N SER A 74 -6.74 -14.02 8.19
CA SER A 74 -6.50 -14.96 9.30
C SER A 74 -5.98 -16.33 8.86
N GLN A 75 -6.13 -16.67 7.57
CA GLN A 75 -5.79 -18.00 7.02
C GLN A 75 -4.76 -17.95 5.89
N THR A 76 -4.39 -16.76 5.40
CA THR A 76 -3.45 -16.61 4.29
C THR A 76 -2.32 -15.68 4.71
N THR A 77 -1.13 -16.25 4.88
CA THR A 77 0.07 -15.52 5.32
C THR A 77 1.12 -15.53 4.23
N VAL A 78 1.58 -14.35 3.82
CA VAL A 78 2.84 -14.19 3.08
C VAL A 78 3.91 -13.76 4.08
N SER A 79 5.01 -14.49 4.14
CA SER A 79 6.09 -14.20 5.08
C SER A 79 7.47 -14.24 4.46
N GLY A 80 8.39 -13.47 5.04
CA GLY A 80 9.76 -13.40 4.56
C GLY A 80 10.68 -12.54 5.41
N THR A 81 11.94 -12.54 5.01
CA THR A 81 13.01 -11.72 5.59
C THR A 81 13.79 -11.02 4.46
N GLY A 82 14.56 -9.98 4.78
CA GLY A 82 15.36 -9.25 3.80
C GLY A 82 14.70 -7.94 3.37
N ASP A 83 14.78 -7.56 2.11
CA ASP A 83 14.35 -6.22 1.68
C ASP A 83 12.83 -6.03 1.70
N PHE A 84 12.06 -7.08 1.39
CA PHE A 84 10.60 -7.02 1.32
C PHE A 84 9.93 -8.38 1.55
N VAL A 85 8.65 -8.37 1.92
CA VAL A 85 7.76 -9.54 1.84
C VAL A 85 6.89 -9.48 0.58
N LEU A 86 6.26 -8.34 0.31
CA LEU A 86 5.59 -8.03 -0.96
C LEU A 86 6.29 -6.85 -1.66
N ASP A 87 6.63 -7.05 -2.93
CA ASP A 87 7.19 -6.01 -3.80
C ASP A 87 6.12 -5.51 -4.77
N LEU A 88 5.71 -4.25 -4.57
CA LEU A 88 4.74 -3.49 -5.36
C LEU A 88 5.40 -2.34 -6.13
N ARG A 89 6.73 -2.33 -6.30
CA ARG A 89 7.39 -1.19 -6.95
C ARG A 89 6.88 -0.93 -8.36
N GLY A 90 6.64 0.34 -8.68
CA GLY A 90 6.21 0.76 -10.02
C GLY A 90 4.82 0.30 -10.43
N THR A 91 4.00 -0.19 -9.49
CA THR A 91 2.64 -0.67 -9.78
C THR A 91 1.64 0.48 -9.89
N ASP A 92 0.66 0.34 -10.78
CA ASP A 92 -0.39 1.34 -10.99
C ASP A 92 -1.58 1.18 -10.01
N SER A 93 -2.56 2.08 -10.12
CA SER A 93 -3.76 2.12 -9.27
C SER A 93 -4.79 1.03 -9.53
N THR A 94 -4.58 0.18 -10.53
CA THR A 94 -5.38 -1.03 -10.76
C THR A 94 -4.76 -2.25 -10.09
N THR A 95 -3.57 -2.12 -9.51
CA THR A 95 -2.95 -3.15 -8.67
C THR A 95 -3.57 -3.15 -7.28
N VAL A 96 -4.10 -4.28 -6.84
CA VAL A 96 -4.76 -4.42 -5.54
C VAL A 96 -4.13 -5.56 -4.75
N VAL A 97 -3.83 -5.32 -3.47
CA VAL A 97 -3.53 -6.37 -2.49
C VAL A 97 -4.64 -6.39 -1.46
N ASP A 98 -5.32 -7.53 -1.34
CA ASP A 98 -6.55 -7.63 -0.54
C ASP A 98 -6.57 -8.86 0.38
N GLY A 99 -6.79 -8.61 1.67
CA GLY A 99 -7.14 -9.69 2.60
C GLY A 99 -5.99 -10.60 3.01
N LEU A 100 -4.73 -10.19 2.85
CA LEU A 100 -3.57 -11.01 3.24
C LEU A 100 -3.06 -10.64 4.64
N THR A 101 -2.57 -11.64 5.39
CA THR A 101 -1.55 -11.37 6.39
C THR A 101 -0.20 -11.25 5.69
N VAL A 102 0.53 -10.17 5.93
CA VAL A 102 1.92 -9.98 5.52
C VAL A 102 2.78 -9.90 6.78
N ALA A 103 3.61 -10.90 7.01
CA ALA A 103 4.38 -11.04 8.24
C ALA A 103 5.88 -11.04 7.96
N GLY A 104 6.61 -10.18 8.65
CA GLY A 104 8.07 -10.13 8.59
C GLY A 104 8.69 -10.68 9.86
N GLY A 105 9.89 -11.22 9.74
CA GLY A 105 10.81 -11.22 10.87
C GLY A 105 11.37 -9.81 11.10
N ARG A 106 11.99 -9.55 12.28
CA ARG A 106 12.64 -8.26 12.64
C ARG A 106 13.69 -7.76 11.63
N THR A 107 14.05 -8.58 10.64
CA THR A 107 15.02 -8.29 9.58
C THR A 107 14.38 -7.87 8.26
N ALA A 108 13.05 -7.89 8.11
CA ALA A 108 12.38 -7.43 6.91
C ALA A 108 12.39 -5.89 6.86
N ALA A 109 13.07 -5.28 5.89
CA ALA A 109 13.15 -3.82 5.75
C ALA A 109 11.78 -3.19 5.45
N ALA A 110 10.94 -3.90 4.69
CA ALA A 110 9.54 -3.56 4.49
C ALA A 110 8.68 -4.84 4.43
N LEU A 111 7.47 -4.82 5.00
CA LEU A 111 6.51 -5.90 4.72
C LEU A 111 5.95 -5.71 3.32
N ILE A 112 5.48 -4.51 3.02
CA ILE A 112 5.14 -4.08 1.67
C ILE A 112 6.09 -2.97 1.24
N ARG A 113 6.85 -3.22 0.18
CA ARG A 113 7.67 -2.21 -0.50
C ARG A 113 6.93 -1.71 -1.73
N ALA A 114 6.61 -0.43 -1.77
CA ALA A 114 5.76 0.18 -2.77
C ALA A 114 6.37 1.46 -3.35
N ASP A 115 7.67 1.47 -3.63
CA ASP A 115 8.34 2.65 -4.21
C ASP A 115 7.79 2.93 -5.63
N SER A 116 7.54 4.20 -5.94
CA SER A 116 6.91 4.67 -7.20
C SER A 116 5.61 3.94 -7.55
N SER A 117 4.81 3.60 -6.55
CA SER A 117 3.56 2.84 -6.72
C SER A 117 2.32 3.72 -6.53
N ARG A 118 1.22 3.30 -7.16
CA ARG A 118 -0.13 3.82 -6.96
C ARG A 118 -1.13 2.77 -6.46
N ALA A 119 -0.62 1.64 -5.97
CA ALA A 119 -1.43 0.47 -5.62
C ALA A 119 -2.44 0.74 -4.50
N VAL A 120 -3.46 -0.12 -4.46
CA VAL A 120 -4.43 -0.20 -3.37
C VAL A 120 -4.08 -1.38 -2.47
N ILE A 121 -3.92 -1.11 -1.18
CA ILE A 121 -3.65 -2.12 -0.15
C ILE A 121 -4.84 -2.08 0.81
N ARG A 122 -5.59 -3.18 0.92
CA ARG A 122 -6.81 -3.17 1.73
C ARG A 122 -7.08 -4.45 2.48
N ASN A 123 -7.78 -4.34 3.62
CA ASN A 123 -8.20 -5.47 4.46
C ASN A 123 -7.04 -6.40 4.89
N CYS A 124 -5.81 -5.88 4.94
CA CYS A 124 -4.61 -6.65 5.22
C CYS A 124 -4.23 -6.58 6.70
N VAL A 125 -3.46 -7.56 7.15
CA VAL A 125 -2.81 -7.56 8.47
C VAL A 125 -1.29 -7.54 8.27
N LEU A 126 -0.62 -6.46 8.66
CA LEU A 126 0.81 -6.26 8.46
C LEU A 126 1.52 -6.25 9.81
N ARG A 127 2.43 -7.19 10.06
CA ARG A 127 3.14 -7.28 11.36
C ARG A 127 4.59 -7.74 11.32
N GLY A 128 5.39 -7.23 12.27
CA GLY A 128 6.72 -7.77 12.61
C GLY A 128 7.90 -7.29 11.74
N GLY A 129 7.70 -6.31 10.86
CA GLY A 129 8.75 -5.77 9.99
C GLY A 129 9.40 -4.48 10.51
N TRP A 130 10.42 -3.99 9.82
CA TRP A 130 10.94 -2.64 10.08
C TRP A 130 9.92 -1.58 9.66
N SER A 131 9.45 -1.63 8.41
CA SER A 131 8.30 -0.84 7.97
C SER A 131 7.15 -1.77 7.59
N GLY A 132 5.93 -1.52 8.08
CA GLY A 132 4.74 -2.22 7.61
C GLY A 132 4.52 -1.93 6.12
N ILE A 133 4.41 -0.65 5.80
CA ILE A 133 4.42 -0.17 4.41
C ILE A 133 5.59 0.82 4.27
N ARG A 134 6.42 0.62 3.26
CA ARG A 134 7.44 1.58 2.82
C ARG A 134 7.11 2.02 1.40
N ALA A 135 6.90 3.32 1.20
CA ALA A 135 6.70 3.91 -0.12
C ALA A 135 7.53 5.18 -0.27
N VAL A 136 8.24 5.28 -1.41
CA VAL A 136 9.03 6.44 -1.80
C VAL A 136 8.50 6.96 -3.13
N GLY A 137 8.21 8.24 -3.27
CA GLY A 137 7.70 8.83 -4.52
C GLY A 137 6.38 8.21 -4.99
N SER A 138 5.45 7.93 -4.07
CA SER A 138 4.26 7.08 -4.31
C SER A 138 2.95 7.79 -3.99
N ASP A 139 1.84 7.31 -4.55
CA ASP A 139 0.47 7.79 -4.33
C ASP A 139 -0.44 6.59 -4.00
N LEU A 140 -0.34 6.12 -2.75
CA LEU A 140 -0.98 4.87 -2.32
C LEU A 140 -2.38 5.06 -1.77
N ARG A 141 -3.21 4.03 -1.87
CA ARG A 141 -4.45 3.91 -1.08
C ARG A 141 -4.32 2.77 -0.10
N VAL A 142 -4.38 3.08 1.19
CA VAL A 142 -4.28 2.09 2.28
C VAL A 142 -5.58 2.12 3.08
N GLU A 143 -6.32 1.03 3.04
CA GLU A 143 -7.72 0.99 3.49
C GLU A 143 -7.98 -0.18 4.43
N ASN A 144 -8.61 0.05 5.59
CA ASN A 144 -9.07 -1.02 6.50
C ASN A 144 -7.98 -2.04 6.86
N CYS A 145 -6.73 -1.61 6.97
CA CYS A 145 -5.62 -2.47 7.34
C CYS A 145 -5.34 -2.41 8.84
N LEU A 146 -4.92 -3.55 9.39
CA LEU A 146 -4.28 -3.61 10.70
C LEU A 146 -2.76 -3.62 10.49
N ILE A 147 -2.08 -2.57 10.92
CA ILE A 147 -0.63 -2.43 10.78
C ILE A 147 -0.02 -2.30 12.17
N GLY A 148 0.86 -3.23 12.55
CA GLY A 148 1.47 -3.11 13.88
C GLY A 148 2.74 -3.88 14.11
N GLU A 149 3.31 -3.71 15.30
CA GLU A 149 4.55 -4.39 15.72
C GLU A 149 5.70 -4.13 14.73
N CYS A 150 5.75 -2.92 14.16
CA CYS A 150 6.78 -2.48 13.22
C CYS A 150 7.60 -1.32 13.79
N GLN A 151 8.77 -1.02 13.24
CA GLN A 151 9.42 0.24 13.60
C GLN A 151 8.66 1.45 13.03
N ASN A 152 8.30 1.42 11.76
CA ASN A 152 7.33 2.35 11.16
C ASN A 152 6.09 1.54 10.76
N GLY A 153 4.90 1.95 11.15
CA GLY A 153 3.67 1.34 10.61
C GLY A 153 3.57 1.64 9.11
N VAL A 154 3.45 2.92 8.78
CA VAL A 154 3.53 3.43 7.41
C VAL A 154 4.67 4.44 7.32
N PHE A 155 5.59 4.22 6.38
CA PHE A 155 6.64 5.16 6.02
C PHE A 155 6.42 5.67 4.61
N LEU A 156 6.25 7.00 4.48
CA LEU A 156 6.11 7.70 3.20
C LEU A 156 7.22 8.74 3.08
N ASP A 157 7.92 8.69 1.95
CA ASP A 157 8.99 9.62 1.59
C ASP A 157 8.70 10.20 0.21
N GLU A 158 8.64 11.53 0.08
CA GLU A 158 8.28 12.22 -1.16
C GLU A 158 6.95 11.72 -1.78
N GLY A 159 5.99 11.32 -0.93
CA GLY A 159 4.77 10.64 -1.34
C GLY A 159 3.49 11.38 -0.97
N THR A 160 2.38 10.95 -1.57
CA THR A 160 1.01 11.31 -1.21
C THR A 160 0.16 10.04 -1.10
N GLY A 161 -1.15 10.20 -1.05
CA GLY A 161 -2.11 9.11 -1.02
C GLY A 161 -3.16 9.27 0.07
N VAL A 162 -3.91 8.21 0.30
CA VAL A 162 -5.01 8.17 1.28
C VAL A 162 -4.81 7.00 2.22
N LEU A 163 -4.75 7.29 3.51
CA LEU A 163 -4.79 6.29 4.58
C LEU A 163 -6.15 6.43 5.25
N THR A 164 -7.03 5.42 5.09
CA THR A 164 -8.38 5.47 5.64
C THR A 164 -8.81 4.20 6.38
N GLY A 165 -9.47 4.37 7.52
CA GLY A 165 -10.05 3.25 8.28
C GLY A 165 -9.01 2.25 8.83
N ASN A 166 -7.74 2.65 8.94
CA ASN A 166 -6.68 1.74 9.38
C ASN A 166 -6.54 1.75 10.90
N GLU A 167 -6.15 0.59 11.45
CA GLU A 167 -5.65 0.48 12.82
C GLU A 167 -4.12 0.38 12.77
N ILE A 168 -3.42 1.39 13.33
CA ILE A 168 -1.95 1.44 13.32
C ILE A 168 -1.45 1.42 14.76
N ARG A 169 -0.82 0.31 15.19
CA ARG A 169 -0.49 0.11 16.60
C ARG A 169 0.82 -0.57 16.93
N ARG A 170 1.36 -0.28 18.13
CA ARG A 170 2.56 -0.91 18.68
C ARG A 170 3.78 -0.75 17.77
N CYS A 171 3.86 0.39 17.09
CA CYS A 171 5.01 0.78 16.31
C CYS A 171 5.89 1.80 17.06
N THR A 172 7.16 1.93 16.66
CA THR A 172 7.97 3.07 17.12
C THR A 172 7.40 4.37 16.56
N ARG A 173 7.04 4.40 15.28
CA ARG A 173 6.28 5.47 14.63
C ARG A 173 5.07 4.86 13.94
N GLY A 174 3.86 5.28 14.26
CA GLY A 174 2.65 4.79 13.59
C GLY A 174 2.67 5.17 12.11
N VAL A 175 2.63 6.47 11.84
CA VAL A 175 2.84 7.04 10.50
C VAL A 175 4.08 7.92 10.53
N ASN A 176 5.00 7.74 9.59
CA ASN A 176 6.25 8.48 9.48
C ASN A 176 6.36 9.10 8.09
N LEU A 177 6.41 10.41 8.03
CA LEU A 177 6.39 11.22 6.82
C LEU A 177 7.68 12.01 6.66
N VAL A 178 8.29 11.93 5.48
CA VAL A 178 9.45 12.72 5.07
C VAL A 178 9.11 13.37 3.74
N ASP A 179 9.06 14.70 3.69
CA ASP A 179 8.67 15.45 2.49
C ASP A 179 7.37 14.93 1.82
N ALA A 180 6.40 14.48 2.63
CA ALA A 180 5.20 13.77 2.16
C ALA A 180 3.90 14.44 2.64
N GLY A 181 2.84 14.35 1.82
CA GLY A 181 1.53 14.96 2.09
C GLY A 181 0.36 14.02 1.79
N PRO A 182 0.18 12.93 2.56
CA PRO A 182 -1.00 12.08 2.45
C PRO A 182 -2.21 12.67 3.17
N SER A 183 -3.40 12.17 2.84
CA SER A 183 -4.62 12.39 3.61
C SER A 183 -4.87 11.24 4.58
N LEU A 184 -5.06 11.56 5.86
CA LEU A 184 -5.35 10.60 6.93
C LEU A 184 -6.80 10.80 7.37
N ARG A 185 -7.64 9.77 7.24
CA ARG A 185 -9.08 9.85 7.52
C ARG A 185 -9.57 8.64 8.31
N GLY A 186 -10.26 8.85 9.43
CA GLY A 186 -10.91 7.77 10.18
C GLY A 186 -9.97 6.65 10.65
N ASN A 187 -8.68 6.93 10.90
CA ASN A 187 -7.74 5.93 11.38
C ASN A 187 -7.72 5.86 12.92
N ASP A 188 -7.51 4.69 13.51
CA ASP A 188 -7.18 4.49 14.93
C ASP A 188 -5.67 4.26 15.07
N ILE A 189 -4.94 5.29 15.48
CA ILE A 189 -3.49 5.27 15.62
C ILE A 189 -3.18 5.22 17.12
N ARG A 190 -2.75 4.06 17.62
CA ARG A 190 -2.66 3.82 19.06
C ARG A 190 -1.48 3.00 19.54
N GLU A 191 -1.12 3.13 20.82
CA GLU A 191 -0.06 2.30 21.44
C GLU A 191 1.30 2.42 20.72
N ASN A 192 1.56 3.52 20.02
CA ASN A 192 2.85 3.77 19.36
C ASN A 192 3.76 4.63 20.23
N SER A 193 5.08 4.58 20.01
CA SER A 193 5.97 5.56 20.65
C SER A 193 5.71 6.97 20.11
N VAL A 194 5.48 7.10 18.80
CA VAL A 194 4.98 8.31 18.15
C VAL A 194 3.81 7.92 17.24
N GLY A 195 2.64 8.55 17.38
CA GLY A 195 1.47 8.27 16.55
C GLY A 195 1.70 8.70 15.10
N LEU A 196 1.91 10.01 14.88
CA LEU A 196 2.30 10.60 13.60
C LEU A 196 3.60 11.39 13.77
N ALA A 197 4.62 11.06 12.97
CA ALA A 197 5.86 11.82 12.86
C ALA A 197 5.93 12.47 11.47
N ALA A 198 6.07 13.80 11.41
CA ALA A 198 6.22 14.53 10.16
C ALA A 198 7.52 15.37 10.17
N ALA A 199 8.32 15.20 9.12
CA ALA A 199 9.61 15.87 8.93
C ALA A 199 9.77 16.43 7.51
N GLY A 200 10.77 17.30 7.31
CA GLY A 200 10.99 17.97 6.04
C GLY A 200 9.83 18.92 5.71
N ARG A 201 9.42 18.95 4.45
CA ARG A 201 8.26 19.71 3.92
C ARG A 201 6.97 18.89 3.93
N SER A 202 6.82 17.95 4.87
CA SER A 202 5.59 17.17 4.97
C SER A 202 4.40 18.05 5.32
N ASP A 203 3.25 17.85 4.69
CA ASP A 203 2.00 18.59 4.97
C ASP A 203 0.82 17.63 4.84
N PRO A 204 0.62 16.72 5.81
CA PRO A 204 -0.50 15.80 5.78
C PRO A 204 -1.82 16.51 6.08
N GLU A 205 -2.86 16.13 5.35
CA GLU A 205 -4.24 16.47 5.72
C GLU A 205 -4.70 15.49 6.81
N ILE A 206 -5.00 16.00 8.01
CA ILE A 206 -5.39 15.15 9.16
C ILE A 206 -6.83 15.42 9.55
N GLY A 207 -7.72 14.49 9.18
CA GLY A 207 -9.14 14.57 9.52
C GLY A 207 -9.87 15.61 8.68
N GLU A 208 -10.55 15.14 7.64
CA GLU A 208 -11.36 15.97 6.72
C GLU A 208 -12.67 16.46 7.37
N SER A 209 -13.26 15.64 8.25
CA SER A 209 -14.52 15.92 8.93
C SER A 209 -14.55 15.23 10.31
N VAL A 210 -15.58 15.53 11.13
CA VAL A 210 -15.79 14.83 12.41
C VAL A 210 -16.08 13.33 12.20
N GLU A 211 -16.80 12.98 11.14
CA GLU A 211 -17.10 11.58 10.78
C GLU A 211 -15.84 10.83 10.31
N HIS A 212 -14.88 11.57 9.73
CA HIS A 212 -13.60 11.06 9.27
C HIS A 212 -12.45 11.44 10.21
N ALA A 213 -12.74 11.73 11.48
CA ALA A 213 -11.72 12.09 12.45
C ALA A 213 -10.80 10.91 12.75
N ASN A 214 -9.49 11.17 12.76
CA ASN A 214 -8.53 10.19 13.25
C ASN A 214 -8.55 10.16 14.78
N THR A 215 -8.44 8.97 15.36
CA THR A 215 -8.26 8.78 16.79
C THR A 215 -6.79 8.53 17.08
N PHE A 216 -6.19 9.38 17.92
CA PHE A 216 -4.83 9.19 18.44
C PHE A 216 -4.91 8.94 19.95
N ARG A 217 -4.66 7.72 20.39
CA ARG A 217 -4.79 7.33 21.81
C ARG A 217 -3.66 6.41 22.26
N ASP A 218 -3.32 6.44 23.53
CA ASP A 218 -2.32 5.54 24.12
C ASP A 218 -0.93 5.59 23.44
N ASN A 219 -0.67 6.62 22.64
CA ASN A 219 0.65 6.87 22.08
C ASN A 219 1.48 7.65 23.09
N ARG A 220 2.78 7.34 23.22
CA ARG A 220 3.68 8.13 24.08
C ARG A 220 3.75 9.59 23.61
N THR A 221 3.79 9.79 22.30
CA THR A 221 3.62 11.09 21.65
C THR A 221 2.55 10.96 20.57
N ALA A 222 1.45 11.70 20.65
CA ALA A 222 0.35 11.56 19.68
C ALA A 222 0.77 12.06 18.27
N VAL A 223 1.25 13.29 18.18
CA VAL A 223 1.76 13.90 16.94
C VAL A 223 3.09 14.59 17.26
N LEU A 224 4.14 14.27 16.53
CA LEU A 224 5.44 14.93 16.57
C LEU A 224 5.71 15.57 15.23
N ASN A 225 5.84 16.89 15.23
CA ASN A 225 6.12 17.67 14.05
C ASN A 225 7.48 18.35 14.22
N THR A 226 8.48 17.94 13.45
CA THR A 226 9.86 18.42 13.64
C THR A 226 10.20 19.65 12.80
N THR A 227 9.40 19.98 11.76
CA THR A 227 9.61 21.15 10.85
C THR A 227 8.40 21.58 10.00
N ALA A 228 7.28 20.87 10.02
CA ALA A 228 6.15 21.02 9.10
C ALA A 228 5.01 21.92 9.62
N THR A 229 4.13 22.39 8.75
CA THR A 229 2.78 22.86 9.09
C THR A 229 1.83 21.68 8.95
N ALA A 230 0.99 21.38 9.96
CA ALA A 230 -0.09 20.42 9.81
C ALA A 230 -1.42 21.19 9.82
N SER A 231 -2.25 21.01 8.79
CA SER A 231 -3.58 21.59 8.73
C SER A 231 -4.65 20.52 9.04
N GLY A 232 -5.56 20.81 9.98
CA GLY A 232 -6.63 19.87 10.36
C GLY A 232 -7.00 19.91 11.85
N ALA A 233 -8.20 19.43 12.18
CA ALA A 233 -8.73 19.39 13.54
C ALA A 233 -8.22 18.15 14.29
N LEU A 234 -7.35 18.34 15.30
CA LEU A 234 -6.94 17.27 16.21
C LEU A 234 -8.03 17.06 17.27
N ALA A 235 -8.88 16.06 17.11
CA ALA A 235 -9.80 15.63 18.15
C ALA A 235 -9.07 14.72 19.16
N ALA A 236 -8.47 15.32 20.19
CA ALA A 236 -7.99 14.56 21.34
C ALA A 236 -9.18 14.15 22.22
N ARG A 237 -9.69 12.93 22.08
CA ARG A 237 -10.56 12.35 23.11
C ARG A 237 -9.68 11.86 24.26
N ARG A 238 -9.76 12.55 25.41
CA ARG A 238 -9.28 12.00 26.67
C ARG A 238 -10.23 10.88 27.12
N PRO A 239 -9.72 9.82 27.78
CA PRO A 239 -10.54 8.73 28.30
C PRO A 239 -11.58 9.22 29.31
#